data_AF-A0A841VX68-F1
#
_entry.id   AF-A0A841VX68-F1
#
_cell.length_a   1.000
_cell.length_b   1.000
_cell.length_c   1.000
_cell.angle_alpha   90.00
_cell.angle_beta   90.00
_cell.angle_gamma   90.00
#
_symmetry.space_group_name_H-M   'P 1'
#
loop_
_entity.id
_entity.type
_entity.pdbx_description
1 polymer ?
#
loop_
_entity_poly.entity_id
_entity_poly.type
_entity_poly.pdbx_seq_one_letter_code
_entity_poly.pdbx_strand_id
1 'polypeptide(L)'
;PIVLAVGDTTYLDYKKILEKRDDYGPTGNGGNGLILHTSLALDPDFGQPLGLLWEKLWHRQHKPSPPPGETSTSKKKRLKKERLIAKNRAFKEKESYRWVEAFQKVNKLFKGLEMPDGGLLTRVIHVFDREGDIAEVFALQRKNKNTGVVVRAAHNRCLSEENSYLWEYVTSQEVQFIKEVELPETKKRKERTATLEIRYCPVSINPPSRLKKSGNFNVYALFATEINVPDGCEPVTWMLLTSELVTTQAEASQILRWYTYRWRIEEYHKILKSGCKAENYRLAGESMSTMLG
;
A
#
# COMPACT_ATOMS: atom_id res chain seq x y z
N PRO A 1 -21.06 7.64 -7.51
CA PRO A 1 -19.97 8.53 -7.02
C PRO A 1 -18.75 7.67 -6.66
N ILE A 2 -17.52 8.21 -6.75
CA ILE A 2 -16.27 7.48 -6.43
C ILE A 2 -15.61 8.14 -5.22
N VAL A 3 -15.05 7.34 -4.32
CA VAL A 3 -14.14 7.78 -3.25
C VAL A 3 -12.85 6.97 -3.35
N LEU A 4 -11.70 7.64 -3.22
CA LEU A 4 -10.42 6.96 -3.11
C LEU A 4 -10.15 6.61 -1.65
N ALA A 5 -9.82 5.35 -1.36
CA ALA A 5 -9.33 4.90 -0.07
C ALA A 5 -7.81 4.71 -0.17
N VAL A 6 -7.05 5.75 0.15
CA VAL A 6 -5.58 5.71 0.14
C VAL A 6 -5.11 5.03 1.41
N GLY A 7 -4.38 3.91 1.27
CA GLY A 7 -3.85 3.14 2.40
C GLY A 7 -2.34 3.30 2.56
N ASP A 8 -1.85 3.49 3.78
CA ASP A 8 -0.42 3.52 4.08
C ASP A 8 -0.14 3.22 5.57
N THR A 9 1.11 2.89 5.90
CA THR A 9 1.55 2.54 7.24
C THR A 9 2.60 3.53 7.75
N THR A 10 2.45 3.96 9.00
CA THR A 10 3.44 4.80 9.68
C THR A 10 3.82 4.24 11.04
N TYR A 11 4.99 4.64 11.53
CA TYR A 11 5.52 4.24 12.84
C TYR A 11 5.49 5.42 13.80
N LEU A 12 4.90 5.25 14.97
CA LEU A 12 4.94 6.24 16.06
C LEU A 12 6.07 5.84 17.00
N ASP A 13 7.15 6.61 17.06
CA ASP A 13 8.33 6.26 17.87
C ASP A 13 8.24 6.83 19.29
N TYR A 14 8.13 5.93 20.27
CA TYR A 14 8.06 6.24 21.70
C TYR A 14 9.35 5.83 22.43
N LYS A 15 10.48 5.67 21.72
CA LYS A 15 11.77 5.23 22.31
C LYS A 15 12.20 6.04 23.55
N LYS A 16 11.84 7.32 23.62
CA LYS A 16 12.17 8.21 24.76
C LYS A 16 11.27 8.00 25.99
N ILE A 17 10.24 7.17 25.90
CA ILE A 17 9.33 6.81 26.99
C ILE A 17 9.81 5.50 27.60
N LEU A 18 10.73 5.58 28.56
CA LEU A 18 11.35 4.40 29.15
C LEU A 18 10.42 3.63 30.11
N GLU A 19 9.55 4.35 30.82
CA GLU A 19 8.64 3.79 31.83
C GLU A 19 7.62 2.79 31.27
N LYS A 20 7.29 2.89 29.98
CA LYS A 20 6.26 2.07 29.30
C LYS A 20 6.82 1.31 28.12
N ARG A 21 8.14 1.06 28.12
CA ARG A 21 8.85 0.49 26.99
C ARG A 21 8.28 -0.87 26.56
N ASP A 22 7.83 -1.66 27.52
CA ASP A 22 7.30 -3.01 27.32
C ASP A 22 5.87 -3.02 26.76
N ASP A 23 5.13 -1.91 26.89
CA ASP A 23 3.80 -1.72 26.27
C ASP A 23 3.89 -1.39 24.77
N TYR A 24 5.11 -1.17 24.28
CA TYR A 24 5.41 -0.84 22.90
C TYR A 24 6.15 -1.99 22.22
N GLY A 25 6.59 -1.79 20.97
CA GLY A 25 7.30 -2.83 20.25
C GLY A 25 8.34 -2.31 19.27
N PRO A 26 9.25 -3.17 18.80
CA PRO A 26 10.31 -2.77 17.88
C PRO A 26 9.75 -2.31 16.53
N THR A 27 10.03 -1.06 16.16
CA THR A 27 9.62 -0.48 14.86
C THR A 27 10.69 -0.66 13.78
N GLY A 28 11.93 -0.97 14.17
CA GLY A 28 13.10 -1.11 13.28
C GLY A 28 14.18 -0.07 13.64
N ASN A 29 15.44 -0.31 13.21
CA ASN A 29 16.57 0.61 13.44
C ASN A 29 16.75 1.10 14.89
N GLY A 30 16.38 0.26 15.88
CA GLY A 30 16.47 0.60 17.30
C GLY A 30 15.37 1.52 17.83
N GLY A 31 14.30 1.77 17.07
CA GLY A 31 13.07 2.42 17.52
C GLY A 31 12.16 1.49 18.31
N ASN A 32 11.29 2.07 19.14
CA ASN A 32 10.35 1.34 19.99
C ASN A 32 9.04 2.11 20.11
N GLY A 33 7.94 1.55 19.62
CA GLY A 33 6.66 2.25 19.60
C GLY A 33 5.54 1.46 18.94
N LEU A 34 4.67 2.17 18.25
CA LEU A 34 3.45 1.63 17.64
C LEU A 34 3.52 1.70 16.12
N ILE A 35 2.76 0.84 15.46
CA ILE A 35 2.53 0.83 14.03
C ILE A 35 1.07 1.20 13.80
N LEU A 36 0.85 2.22 12.97
CA LEU A 36 -0.45 2.72 12.59
C LEU A 36 -0.63 2.48 11.09
N HIS A 37 -1.68 1.73 10.72
CA HIS A 37 -2.12 1.62 9.33
C HIS A 37 -3.42 2.39 9.16
N THR A 38 -3.44 3.32 8.21
CA THR A 38 -4.55 4.23 7.99
C THR A 38 -5.11 4.07 6.57
N SER A 39 -6.43 4.21 6.44
CA SER A 39 -7.15 4.37 5.18
C SER A 39 -7.80 5.75 5.14
N LEU A 40 -7.26 6.65 4.32
CA LEU A 40 -7.73 8.03 4.16
C LEU A 40 -8.65 8.13 2.94
N ALA A 41 -9.85 8.69 3.12
CA ALA A 41 -10.75 9.02 2.02
C ALA A 41 -10.30 10.29 1.32
N LEU A 42 -10.14 10.23 0.00
CA LEU A 42 -9.90 11.39 -0.83
C LEU A 42 -10.97 11.51 -1.93
N ASP A 43 -11.26 12.75 -2.29
CA ASP A 43 -11.97 13.10 -3.50
C ASP A 43 -11.18 12.67 -4.76
N PRO A 44 -11.80 11.99 -5.75
CA PRO A 44 -11.11 11.47 -6.92
C PRO A 44 -10.71 12.54 -7.95
N ASP A 45 -11.31 13.73 -7.91
CA ASP A 45 -11.08 14.77 -8.91
C ASP A 45 -9.88 15.63 -8.51
N PHE A 46 -9.85 16.11 -7.28
CA PHE A 46 -8.84 17.05 -6.77
C PHE A 46 -7.93 16.48 -5.68
N GLY A 47 -8.19 15.26 -5.21
CA GLY A 47 -7.38 14.64 -4.16
C GLY A 47 -7.56 15.30 -2.78
N GLN A 48 -8.68 16.00 -2.58
CA GLN A 48 -9.01 16.64 -1.31
C GLN A 48 -9.31 15.59 -0.24
N PRO A 49 -8.70 15.68 0.95
CA PRO A 49 -9.05 14.80 2.07
C PRO A 49 -10.50 14.99 2.52
N LEU A 50 -11.26 13.89 2.53
CA LEU A 50 -12.65 13.84 2.99
C LEU A 50 -12.77 13.35 4.44
N GLY A 51 -11.82 12.53 4.90
CA GLY A 51 -11.80 12.02 6.27
C GLY A 51 -11.15 10.64 6.38
N LEU A 52 -11.05 10.11 7.59
CA LEU A 52 -10.51 8.78 7.86
C LEU A 52 -11.61 7.73 7.69
N LEU A 53 -11.32 6.67 6.94
CA LEU A 53 -12.25 5.54 6.74
C LEU A 53 -12.02 4.44 7.77
N TRP A 54 -10.75 4.21 8.11
CA TRP A 54 -10.35 3.14 9.00
C TRP A 54 -8.90 3.33 9.46
N GLU A 55 -8.63 2.97 10.71
CA GLU A 55 -7.29 2.92 11.28
C GLU A 55 -7.08 1.63 12.07
N LYS A 56 -5.82 1.20 12.16
CA LYS A 56 -5.40 0.09 13.00
C LYS A 56 -4.07 0.39 13.65
N LEU A 57 -4.05 0.31 14.97
CA LEU A 57 -2.87 0.49 15.79
C LEU A 57 -2.44 -0.86 16.41
N TRP A 58 -1.15 -1.18 16.35
CA TRP A 58 -0.58 -2.35 17.01
C TRP A 58 0.91 -2.16 17.30
N HIS A 59 1.52 -3.09 18.01
CA HIS A 59 2.97 -3.15 18.19
C HIS A 59 3.50 -4.56 17.91
N ARG A 60 4.78 -4.66 17.56
CA ARG A 60 5.44 -5.96 17.39
C ARG A 60 5.83 -6.52 18.74
N GLN A 61 5.81 -7.85 18.85
CA GLN A 61 6.33 -8.53 20.03
C GLN A 61 7.87 -8.44 20.06
N HIS A 62 8.44 -8.26 21.25
CA HIS A 62 9.88 -8.32 21.44
C HIS A 62 10.39 -9.73 21.11
N LYS A 63 11.46 -9.79 20.32
CA LYS A 63 12.13 -11.07 20.06
C LYS A 63 12.94 -11.46 21.29
N PRO A 64 12.91 -12.74 21.70
CA PRO A 64 13.76 -13.21 22.78
C PRO A 64 15.23 -12.98 22.43
N SER A 65 16.01 -12.62 23.45
CA SER A 65 17.46 -12.47 23.33
C SER A 65 18.10 -13.76 22.80
N PRO A 66 19.14 -13.66 21.96
CA PRO A 66 19.91 -14.82 21.55
C PRO A 66 20.46 -15.59 22.77
N PRO A 67 20.60 -16.92 22.71
CA PRO A 67 21.23 -17.69 23.78
C PRO A 67 22.65 -17.19 24.08
N PRO A 68 23.09 -17.17 25.35
CA PRO A 68 24.48 -16.86 25.70
C PRO A 68 25.46 -17.80 24.97
N GLY A 69 26.53 -17.26 24.40
CA GLY A 69 27.55 -18.05 23.70
C GLY A 69 27.12 -18.59 22.33
N GLU A 70 26.05 -18.07 21.71
CA GLU A 70 25.57 -18.53 20.40
C GLU A 70 26.65 -18.42 19.31
N THR A 71 27.08 -19.57 18.78
CA THR A 71 28.02 -19.63 17.65
C THR A 71 27.36 -19.17 16.34
N SER A 72 28.16 -18.74 15.35
CA SER A 72 27.66 -18.32 14.03
C SER A 72 26.82 -19.42 13.34
N THR A 73 27.20 -20.69 13.49
CA THR A 73 26.49 -21.85 12.93
C THR A 73 25.13 -22.06 13.60
N SER A 74 25.08 -22.00 14.94
CA SER A 74 23.82 -22.14 15.68
C SER A 74 22.86 -20.98 15.41
N LYS A 75 23.37 -19.75 15.30
CA LYS A 75 22.63 -18.56 14.86
C LYS A 75 21.98 -18.75 13.49
N LYS A 76 22.74 -19.24 12.50
CA LYS A 76 22.20 -19.54 11.16
C LYS A 76 21.06 -20.56 11.22
N LYS A 77 21.21 -21.63 12.02
CA LYS A 77 20.19 -22.68 12.19
C LYS A 77 18.92 -22.12 12.85
N ARG A 78 19.05 -21.31 13.91
CA ARG A 78 17.92 -20.65 14.58
C ARG A 78 17.17 -19.71 13.64
N LEU A 79 17.89 -18.81 12.96
CA LEU A 79 17.27 -17.87 12.01
C LEU A 79 16.56 -18.60 10.86
N LYS A 80 17.12 -19.74 10.38
CA LYS A 80 16.45 -20.58 9.37
C LYS A 80 15.14 -21.15 9.91
N LYS A 81 15.13 -21.66 11.16
CA LYS A 81 13.92 -22.17 11.83
C LYS A 81 12.87 -21.07 11.99
N GLU A 82 13.26 -19.89 12.48
CA GLU A 82 12.37 -18.74 12.62
C GLU A 82 11.74 -18.30 11.29
N ARG A 83 12.54 -18.23 10.22
CA ARG A 83 12.05 -17.92 8.87
C ARG A 83 11.03 -18.95 8.37
N LEU A 84 11.28 -20.24 8.64
CA LEU A 84 10.35 -21.31 8.26
C LEU A 84 9.02 -21.19 9.01
N ILE A 85 9.07 -20.94 10.33
CA ILE A 85 7.88 -20.70 11.15
C ILE A 85 7.11 -19.49 10.62
N ALA A 86 7.78 -18.36 10.40
CA ALA A 86 7.15 -17.14 9.88
C ALA A 86 6.53 -17.34 8.48
N LYS A 87 7.19 -18.12 7.61
CA LYS A 87 6.66 -18.47 6.29
C LYS A 87 5.36 -19.26 6.38
N ASN A 88 5.30 -20.23 7.30
CA ASN A 88 4.19 -21.16 7.46
C ASN A 88 3.01 -20.62 8.28
N ARG A 89 3.15 -19.47 8.96
CA ARG A 89 2.03 -18.80 9.63
C ARG A 89 0.87 -18.56 8.67
N ALA A 90 -0.34 -18.64 9.21
CA ALA A 90 -1.53 -18.28 8.47
C ALA A 90 -1.40 -16.85 7.96
N PHE A 91 -1.88 -16.58 6.74
CA PHE A 91 -1.69 -15.26 6.14
C PHE A 91 -2.30 -14.12 6.99
N LYS A 92 -3.43 -14.38 7.66
CA LYS A 92 -4.09 -13.45 8.58
C LYS A 92 -3.22 -13.00 9.76
N GLU A 93 -2.25 -13.81 10.17
CA GLU A 93 -1.34 -13.51 11.29
C GLU A 93 -0.09 -12.73 10.84
N LYS A 94 0.09 -12.54 9.54
CA LYS A 94 1.22 -11.78 8.98
C LYS A 94 0.87 -10.31 8.99
N GLU A 95 1.86 -9.46 9.27
CA GLU A 95 1.67 -8.00 9.28
C GLU A 95 1.15 -7.47 7.93
N SER A 96 1.51 -8.12 6.81
CA SER A 96 1.00 -7.80 5.48
C SER A 96 -0.51 -7.98 5.33
N TYR A 97 -1.18 -8.69 6.23
CA TYR A 97 -2.65 -8.81 6.24
C TYR A 97 -3.35 -7.47 6.44
N ARG A 98 -2.69 -6.46 7.01
CA ARG A 98 -3.26 -5.12 7.25
C ARG A 98 -3.94 -4.52 6.01
N TRP A 99 -3.38 -4.72 4.82
CA TRP A 99 -3.94 -4.25 3.55
C TRP A 99 -5.25 -4.95 3.17
N VAL A 100 -5.32 -6.26 3.44
CA VAL A 100 -6.52 -7.07 3.21
C VAL A 100 -7.60 -6.72 4.22
N GLU A 101 -7.21 -6.49 5.47
CA GLU A 101 -8.10 -6.06 6.53
C GLU A 101 -8.67 -4.67 6.27
N ALA A 102 -7.84 -3.70 5.87
CA ALA A 102 -8.26 -2.36 5.42
C ALA A 102 -9.32 -2.47 4.33
N PHE A 103 -9.00 -3.23 3.28
CA PHE A 103 -9.92 -3.47 2.16
C PHE A 103 -11.27 -4.03 2.63
N GLN A 104 -11.27 -5.03 3.52
CA GLN A 104 -12.48 -5.63 4.06
C GLN A 104 -13.30 -4.67 4.94
N LYS A 105 -12.63 -3.93 5.83
CA LYS A 105 -13.27 -3.02 6.78
C LYS A 105 -13.93 -1.85 6.07
N VAL A 106 -13.20 -1.22 5.16
CA VAL A 106 -13.73 -0.14 4.31
C VAL A 106 -14.87 -0.67 3.44
N ASN A 107 -14.72 -1.80 2.75
CA ASN A 107 -15.82 -2.32 1.93
C ASN A 107 -17.05 -2.69 2.75
N LYS A 108 -16.89 -3.14 4.01
CA LYS A 108 -18.02 -3.37 4.92
C LYS A 108 -18.74 -2.06 5.26
N LEU A 109 -18.00 -0.97 5.50
CA LEU A 109 -18.56 0.35 5.73
C LEU A 109 -19.42 0.81 4.54
N PHE A 110 -18.87 0.75 3.32
CA PHE A 110 -19.59 1.18 2.11
C PHE A 110 -20.76 0.27 1.74
N LYS A 111 -20.71 -1.03 2.07
CA LYS A 111 -21.87 -1.94 1.88
C LYS A 111 -23.03 -1.64 2.81
N GLY A 112 -22.76 -1.01 3.96
CA GLY A 112 -23.79 -0.61 4.92
C GLY A 112 -24.47 0.71 4.57
N LEU A 113 -24.02 1.42 3.54
CA LEU A 113 -24.63 2.66 3.11
C LEU A 113 -25.93 2.38 2.35
N GLU A 114 -26.99 3.08 2.73
CA GLU A 114 -28.23 3.07 1.99
C GLU A 114 -28.05 3.72 0.62
N MET A 115 -28.81 3.21 -0.35
CA MET A 115 -28.89 3.83 -1.66
C MET A 115 -29.61 5.18 -1.52
N PRO A 116 -29.00 6.29 -1.95
CA PRO A 116 -29.74 7.55 -2.06
C PRO A 116 -30.91 7.37 -3.03
N ASP A 117 -32.05 7.99 -2.75
CA ASP A 117 -33.21 7.98 -3.64
C ASP A 117 -32.83 8.51 -5.03
N GLY A 118 -33.00 7.67 -6.06
CA GLY A 118 -32.61 7.99 -7.45
C GLY A 118 -31.09 8.06 -7.69
N GLY A 119 -30.26 7.69 -6.72
CA GLY A 119 -28.79 7.77 -6.79
C GLY A 119 -28.10 6.47 -7.19
N LEU A 120 -26.77 6.51 -7.23
CA LEU A 120 -25.88 5.35 -7.42
C LEU A 120 -25.10 5.08 -6.13
N LEU A 121 -24.88 3.80 -5.80
CA LEU A 121 -24.00 3.42 -4.69
C LEU A 121 -22.61 4.01 -4.90
N THR A 122 -22.04 4.54 -3.83
CA THR A 122 -20.65 5.00 -3.85
C THR A 122 -19.71 3.82 -4.08
N ARG A 123 -18.85 3.93 -5.10
CA ARG A 123 -17.76 2.98 -5.35
C ARG A 123 -16.52 3.45 -4.61
N VAL A 124 -15.78 2.51 -4.03
CA VAL A 124 -14.52 2.80 -3.32
C VAL A 124 -13.33 2.20 -4.08
N ILE A 125 -12.35 3.05 -4.42
CA ILE A 125 -11.12 2.64 -5.11
C ILE A 125 -9.97 2.67 -4.11
N HIS A 126 -9.41 1.50 -3.80
CA HIS A 126 -8.29 1.36 -2.88
C HIS A 126 -6.98 1.69 -3.57
N VAL A 127 -6.25 2.70 -3.08
CA VAL A 127 -4.98 3.12 -3.66
C VAL A 127 -3.84 2.74 -2.73
N PHE A 128 -3.04 1.74 -3.13
CA PHE A 128 -1.98 1.17 -2.31
C PHE A 128 -0.60 1.28 -2.98
N ASP A 129 0.43 1.35 -2.14
CA ASP A 129 1.82 1.36 -2.59
C ASP A 129 2.34 -0.07 -2.91
N ARG A 130 3.66 -0.20 -3.00
CA ARG A 130 4.34 -1.48 -3.27
C ARG A 130 4.05 -2.56 -2.21
N GLU A 131 3.84 -2.19 -0.96
CA GLU A 131 3.54 -3.16 0.09
C GLU A 131 2.12 -3.71 -0.01
N GLY A 132 1.21 -2.98 -0.66
CA GLY A 132 -0.14 -3.42 -0.98
C GLY A 132 -0.25 -4.38 -2.17
N ASP A 133 0.84 -4.70 -2.87
CA ASP A 133 0.89 -5.67 -3.97
C ASP A 133 0.70 -7.12 -3.48
N ILE A 134 -0.50 -7.41 -2.99
CA ILE A 134 -0.85 -8.65 -2.30
C ILE A 134 -1.94 -9.38 -3.10
N ALA A 135 -1.72 -10.67 -3.38
CA ALA A 135 -2.65 -11.48 -4.18
C ALA A 135 -4.08 -11.54 -3.60
N GLU A 136 -4.22 -11.53 -2.27
CA GLU A 136 -5.51 -11.49 -1.58
C GLU A 136 -6.30 -10.21 -1.86
N VAL A 137 -5.63 -9.07 -2.07
CA VAL A 137 -6.32 -7.81 -2.40
C VAL A 137 -7.03 -7.96 -3.74
N PHE A 138 -6.34 -8.48 -4.76
CA PHE A 138 -6.95 -8.77 -6.07
C PHE A 138 -8.04 -9.85 -5.99
N ALA A 139 -7.81 -10.91 -5.19
CA ALA A 139 -8.81 -11.96 -4.98
C ALA A 139 -10.08 -11.45 -4.28
N LEU A 140 -9.95 -10.48 -3.36
CA LEU A 140 -11.10 -9.82 -2.73
C LEU A 140 -11.77 -8.84 -3.67
N GLN A 141 -11.02 -8.03 -4.42
CA GLN A 141 -11.55 -7.10 -5.40
C GLN A 141 -12.45 -7.84 -6.40
N ARG A 142 -12.00 -8.97 -6.96
CA ARG A 142 -12.81 -9.78 -7.88
C ARG A 142 -14.18 -10.21 -7.31
N LYS A 143 -14.28 -10.39 -5.99
CA LYS A 143 -15.51 -10.83 -5.31
C LYS A 143 -16.48 -9.68 -4.98
N ASN A 144 -16.11 -8.43 -5.21
CA ASN A 144 -16.88 -7.26 -4.80
C ASN A 144 -17.12 -6.33 -5.99
N LYS A 145 -18.38 -6.00 -6.28
CA LYS A 145 -18.76 -5.22 -7.48
C LYS A 145 -18.57 -3.70 -7.35
N ASN A 146 -18.68 -3.15 -6.14
CA ASN A 146 -18.62 -1.69 -5.89
C ASN A 146 -17.27 -1.23 -5.34
N THR A 147 -16.20 -1.91 -5.72
CA THR A 147 -14.85 -1.59 -5.27
C THR A 147 -13.86 -1.81 -6.40
N GLY A 148 -12.79 -1.03 -6.38
CA GLY A 148 -11.65 -1.19 -7.26
C GLY A 148 -10.35 -1.02 -6.52
N VAL A 149 -9.25 -1.21 -7.23
CA VAL A 149 -7.89 -1.08 -6.70
C VAL A 149 -7.01 -0.33 -7.70
N VAL A 150 -6.05 0.43 -7.19
CA VAL A 150 -4.87 0.94 -7.89
C VAL A 150 -3.68 0.63 -7.01
N VAL A 151 -2.83 -0.32 -7.41
CA VAL A 151 -1.74 -0.84 -6.60
C VAL A 151 -0.44 -0.71 -7.36
N ARG A 152 0.60 -0.14 -6.75
CA ARG A 152 1.94 -0.16 -7.37
C ARG A 152 2.54 -1.54 -7.24
N ALA A 153 2.85 -2.17 -8.36
CA ALA A 153 3.44 -3.49 -8.38
C ALA A 153 4.84 -3.50 -7.74
N ALA A 154 5.08 -4.54 -6.95
CA ALA A 154 6.36 -4.87 -6.32
C ALA A 154 6.91 -6.22 -6.79
N HIS A 155 6.04 -7.08 -7.33
CA HIS A 155 6.39 -8.44 -7.72
C HIS A 155 6.28 -8.65 -9.22
N ASN A 156 7.32 -9.17 -9.87
CA ASN A 156 7.26 -9.59 -11.26
C ASN A 156 6.35 -10.82 -11.41
N ARG A 157 5.04 -10.57 -11.53
CA ARG A 157 3.98 -11.58 -11.52
C ARG A 157 3.95 -12.33 -12.85
N CYS A 158 3.74 -13.64 -12.80
CA CYS A 158 3.54 -14.46 -13.99
C CYS A 158 2.16 -14.15 -14.58
N LEU A 159 2.09 -13.99 -15.91
CA LEU A 159 0.86 -13.76 -16.65
C LEU A 159 0.37 -15.07 -17.30
N SER A 160 -0.94 -15.23 -17.46
CA SER A 160 -1.52 -16.50 -17.91
C SER A 160 -1.67 -16.64 -19.41
N GLU A 161 -1.83 -15.55 -20.16
CA GLU A 161 -2.14 -15.61 -21.60
C GLU A 161 -0.88 -15.45 -22.46
N GLU A 162 0.11 -14.75 -21.93
CA GLU A 162 1.27 -14.25 -22.68
C GLU A 162 2.52 -15.13 -22.50
N ASN A 163 2.44 -16.18 -21.69
CA ASN A 163 3.58 -17.01 -21.24
C ASN A 163 4.80 -16.16 -20.83
N SER A 164 4.54 -15.03 -20.17
CA SER A 164 5.53 -14.02 -19.81
C SER A 164 5.31 -13.52 -18.38
N TYR A 165 6.16 -12.58 -17.95
CA TYR A 165 6.05 -11.92 -16.67
C TYR A 165 5.66 -10.45 -16.85
N LEU A 166 5.01 -9.88 -15.83
CA LEU A 166 4.41 -8.56 -15.86
C LEU A 166 5.35 -7.46 -16.38
N TRP A 167 6.60 -7.39 -15.90
CA TRP A 167 7.52 -6.35 -16.35
C TRP A 167 7.91 -6.54 -17.80
N GLU A 168 8.27 -7.76 -18.20
CA GLU A 168 8.70 -8.07 -19.56
C GLU A 168 7.60 -7.77 -20.58
N TYR A 169 6.38 -8.24 -20.30
CA TYR A 169 5.24 -8.04 -21.20
C TYR A 169 4.82 -6.57 -21.30
N VAL A 170 4.70 -5.86 -20.17
CA VAL A 170 4.18 -4.48 -20.18
C VAL A 170 5.22 -3.50 -20.74
N THR A 171 6.52 -3.74 -20.50
CA THR A 171 7.58 -2.87 -21.03
C THR A 171 7.81 -3.06 -22.53
N SER A 172 7.44 -4.22 -23.09
CA SER A 172 7.50 -4.46 -24.54
C SER A 172 6.33 -3.82 -25.32
N GLN A 173 5.29 -3.33 -24.63
CA GLN A 173 4.19 -2.64 -25.28
C GLN A 173 4.63 -1.29 -25.85
N GLU A 174 3.95 -0.86 -26.92
CA GLU A 174 4.15 0.45 -27.52
C GLU A 174 3.80 1.57 -26.54
N VAL A 175 4.59 2.64 -26.59
CA VAL A 175 4.27 3.90 -25.89
C VAL A 175 2.94 4.40 -26.43
N GLN A 176 1.95 4.53 -25.55
CA GLN A 176 0.62 4.99 -25.91
C GLN A 176 0.58 6.53 -25.97
N PHE A 177 1.23 7.19 -25.01
CA PHE A 177 1.36 8.65 -24.98
C PHE A 177 2.48 9.09 -24.02
N ILE A 178 2.85 10.36 -24.10
CA ILE A 178 3.78 11.02 -23.18
C ILE A 178 3.00 11.99 -22.30
N LYS A 179 3.36 12.09 -21.02
CA LYS A 179 2.72 12.99 -20.06
C LYS A 179 3.72 13.57 -19.09
N GLU A 180 3.59 14.86 -18.82
CA GLU A 180 4.31 15.53 -17.75
C GLU A 180 3.61 15.36 -16.41
N VAL A 181 4.39 15.13 -15.36
CA VAL A 181 3.92 15.03 -13.98
C VAL A 181 4.78 15.90 -13.09
N GLU A 182 4.14 16.77 -12.32
CA GLU A 182 4.79 17.56 -11.28
C GLU A 182 5.16 16.66 -10.10
N LEU A 183 6.44 16.67 -9.74
CA LEU A 183 6.97 15.90 -8.64
C LEU A 183 7.27 16.86 -7.48
N PRO A 184 6.62 16.69 -6.32
CA PRO A 184 6.88 17.57 -5.18
C PRO A 184 8.29 17.38 -4.63
N GLU A 185 8.78 18.40 -3.92
CA GLU A 185 10.01 18.30 -3.15
C GLU A 185 9.89 17.20 -2.07
N THR A 186 10.95 16.44 -1.91
CA THR A 186 11.13 15.47 -0.83
C THR A 186 12.51 15.69 -0.20
N LYS A 187 12.79 15.03 0.93
CA LYS A 187 14.13 15.06 1.56
C LYS A 187 15.28 14.67 0.63
N LYS A 188 15.00 13.94 -0.47
CA LYS A 188 16.01 13.40 -1.40
C LYS A 188 15.94 14.00 -2.81
N ARG A 189 14.91 14.78 -3.13
CA ARG A 189 14.63 15.23 -4.50
C ARG A 189 14.00 16.61 -4.47
N LYS A 190 14.54 17.57 -5.21
CA LYS A 190 13.92 18.87 -5.44
C LYS A 190 12.60 18.72 -6.20
N GLU A 191 11.72 19.70 -6.05
CA GLU A 191 10.57 19.83 -6.93
C GLU A 191 11.02 19.94 -8.39
N ARG A 192 10.36 19.21 -9.29
CA ARG A 192 10.61 19.25 -10.73
C ARG A 192 9.47 18.63 -11.52
N THR A 193 9.40 18.96 -12.80
CA THR A 193 8.53 18.25 -13.76
C THR A 193 9.27 17.04 -14.32
N ALA A 194 8.60 15.89 -14.39
CA ALA A 194 9.10 14.69 -15.04
C ALA A 194 8.25 14.36 -16.27
N THR A 195 8.91 14.10 -17.40
CA THR A 195 8.27 13.66 -18.63
C THR A 195 8.22 12.13 -18.62
N LEU A 196 7.00 11.57 -18.65
CA LEU A 196 6.78 10.14 -18.53
C LEU A 196 6.24 9.56 -19.86
N GLU A 197 6.86 8.49 -20.35
CA GLU A 197 6.24 7.61 -21.33
C GLU A 197 5.24 6.68 -20.62
N ILE A 198 4.03 6.60 -21.17
CA ILE A 198 2.96 5.79 -20.62
C ILE A 198 2.66 4.63 -21.56
N ARG A 199 2.71 3.41 -21.00
CA ARG A 199 2.25 2.17 -21.63
C ARG A 199 1.11 1.61 -20.80
N TYR A 200 0.08 1.06 -21.42
CA TYR A 200 -0.96 0.35 -20.70
C TYR A 200 -1.55 -0.78 -21.54
N CYS A 201 -1.95 -1.86 -20.87
CA CYS A 201 -2.58 -3.01 -21.50
C CYS A 201 -3.39 -3.81 -20.47
N PRO A 202 -4.42 -4.57 -20.89
CA PRO A 202 -5.01 -5.60 -20.04
C PRO A 202 -3.97 -6.68 -19.75
N VAL A 203 -3.99 -7.24 -18.55
CA VAL A 203 -3.15 -8.36 -18.14
C VAL A 203 -3.94 -9.36 -17.31
N SER A 204 -3.66 -10.65 -17.48
CA SER A 204 -4.23 -11.71 -16.66
C SER A 204 -3.16 -12.32 -15.75
N ILE A 205 -3.20 -11.96 -14.47
CA ILE A 205 -2.19 -12.36 -13.48
C ILE A 205 -2.50 -13.74 -12.90
N ASN A 206 -1.51 -14.64 -12.95
CA ASN A 206 -1.62 -15.95 -12.30
C ASN A 206 -1.67 -15.82 -10.77
N PRO A 207 -2.64 -16.48 -10.10
CA PRO A 207 -2.70 -16.47 -8.64
C PRO A 207 -1.57 -17.34 -8.06
N PRO A 208 -1.05 -17.01 -6.86
CA PRO A 208 -0.12 -17.91 -6.17
C PRO A 208 -0.81 -19.25 -5.86
N SER A 209 -0.03 -20.31 -5.66
CA SER A 209 -0.53 -21.68 -5.44
C SER A 209 -1.68 -21.78 -4.44
N ARG A 210 -1.56 -21.08 -3.32
CA ARG A 210 -2.55 -21.00 -2.23
C ARG A 210 -3.89 -20.33 -2.60
N LEU A 211 -3.96 -19.60 -3.72
CA LEU A 211 -5.16 -18.93 -4.23
C LEU A 211 -5.60 -19.44 -5.61
N LYS A 212 -5.06 -20.56 -6.11
CA LYS A 212 -5.38 -21.11 -7.45
C LYS A 212 -6.88 -21.20 -7.75
N LYS A 213 -7.70 -21.54 -6.75
CA LYS A 213 -9.17 -21.63 -6.89
C LYS A 213 -9.87 -20.28 -7.13
N SER A 214 -9.16 -19.15 -6.99
CA SER A 214 -9.70 -17.81 -7.23
C SER A 214 -9.71 -17.41 -8.71
N GLY A 215 -9.09 -18.23 -9.57
CA GLY A 215 -8.84 -17.91 -10.98
C GLY A 215 -7.84 -16.75 -11.14
N ASN A 216 -7.54 -16.41 -12.40
CA ASN A 216 -6.59 -15.34 -12.73
C ASN A 216 -7.15 -13.97 -12.37
N PHE A 217 -6.28 -13.04 -12.01
CA PHE A 217 -6.65 -11.66 -11.71
C PHE A 217 -6.55 -10.84 -12.99
N ASN A 218 -7.70 -10.59 -13.62
CA ASN A 218 -7.79 -9.77 -14.82
C ASN A 218 -7.84 -8.30 -14.40
N VAL A 219 -6.79 -7.56 -14.70
CA VAL A 219 -6.59 -6.15 -14.34
C VAL A 219 -5.94 -5.43 -15.52
N TYR A 220 -5.86 -4.11 -15.48
CA TYR A 220 -5.01 -3.34 -16.38
C TYR A 220 -3.67 -3.06 -15.72
N ALA A 221 -2.61 -3.17 -16.50
CA ALA A 221 -1.29 -2.68 -16.13
C ALA A 221 -1.07 -1.32 -16.78
N LEU A 222 -0.53 -0.37 -16.02
CA LEU A 222 -0.08 0.92 -16.50
C LEU A 222 1.38 1.11 -16.07
N PHE A 223 2.26 1.25 -17.04
CA PHE A 223 3.67 1.50 -16.81
C PHE A 223 4.02 2.94 -17.22
N ALA A 224 4.37 3.75 -16.23
CA ALA A 224 4.87 5.10 -16.41
C ALA A 224 6.38 5.11 -16.12
N THR A 225 7.17 5.50 -17.11
CA THR A 225 8.62 5.58 -17.00
C THR A 225 9.10 6.95 -17.43
N GLU A 226 9.95 7.55 -16.61
CA GLU A 226 10.56 8.84 -16.90
C GLU A 226 11.59 8.72 -18.02
N ILE A 227 11.52 9.66 -18.95
CA ILE A 227 12.52 9.88 -20.00
C ILE A 227 13.28 11.17 -19.72
N ASN A 228 14.51 11.28 -20.25
CA ASN A 228 15.37 12.45 -20.09
C ASN A 228 15.59 12.83 -18.62
N VAL A 229 15.84 11.82 -17.79
CA VAL A 229 16.02 11.97 -16.34
C VAL A 229 17.23 12.89 -16.07
N PRO A 230 17.07 13.96 -15.27
CA PRO A 230 18.18 14.85 -14.97
C PRO A 230 19.32 14.14 -14.23
N ASP A 231 20.55 14.57 -14.47
CA ASP A 231 21.74 13.99 -13.84
C ASP A 231 21.64 13.98 -12.31
N GLY A 232 21.98 12.83 -11.71
CA GLY A 232 21.91 12.62 -10.27
C GLY A 232 20.51 12.46 -9.69
N CYS A 233 19.45 12.46 -10.51
CA CYS A 233 18.09 12.15 -10.07
C CYS A 233 17.76 10.66 -10.24
N GLU A 234 17.06 10.10 -9.26
CA GLU A 234 16.43 8.78 -9.40
C GLU A 234 15.23 8.88 -10.38
N PRO A 235 15.13 7.99 -11.38
CA PRO A 235 14.04 8.01 -12.34
C PRO A 235 12.70 7.67 -11.69
N VAL A 236 11.64 8.33 -12.15
CA VAL A 236 10.28 7.90 -11.84
C VAL A 236 9.92 6.67 -12.66
N THR A 237 9.65 5.57 -11.97
CA THR A 237 9.18 4.32 -12.59
C THR A 237 8.05 3.71 -11.78
N TRP A 238 6.84 3.74 -12.35
CA TRP A 238 5.62 3.21 -11.74
C TRP A 238 5.01 2.13 -12.62
N MET A 239 5.03 0.89 -12.14
CA MET A 239 4.16 -0.18 -12.62
C MET A 239 2.93 -0.20 -11.73
N LEU A 240 1.78 0.20 -12.26
CA LEU A 240 0.50 0.23 -11.55
C LEU A 240 -0.40 -0.89 -12.08
N LEU A 241 -1.08 -1.58 -11.16
CA LEU A 241 -2.10 -2.57 -11.44
C LEU A 241 -3.44 -2.02 -10.98
N THR A 242 -4.42 -1.96 -11.88
CA THR A 242 -5.73 -1.39 -11.59
C THR A 242 -6.86 -2.30 -12.05
N SER A 243 -7.93 -2.37 -11.25
CA SER A 243 -9.16 -3.05 -11.69
C SER A 243 -10.04 -2.19 -12.60
N GLU A 244 -9.77 -0.90 -12.67
CA GLU A 244 -10.51 0.01 -13.55
C GLU A 244 -10.05 -0.16 -15.00
N LEU A 245 -10.95 0.15 -15.93
CA LEU A 245 -10.66 0.09 -17.36
C LEU A 245 -9.59 1.13 -17.72
N VAL A 246 -8.64 0.73 -18.55
CA VAL A 246 -7.62 1.60 -19.13
C VAL A 246 -7.49 1.27 -20.60
N THR A 247 -8.39 1.84 -21.39
CA THR A 247 -8.45 1.69 -22.86
C THR A 247 -8.12 2.98 -23.58
N THR A 248 -8.20 4.11 -22.89
CA THR A 248 -7.93 5.44 -23.43
C THR A 248 -6.86 6.19 -22.64
N GLN A 249 -6.26 7.20 -23.28
CA GLN A 249 -5.32 8.12 -22.64
C GLN A 249 -5.95 8.85 -21.44
N ALA A 250 -7.24 9.18 -21.50
CA ALA A 250 -7.96 9.85 -20.43
C ALA A 250 -8.07 8.95 -19.18
N GLU A 251 -8.45 7.69 -19.38
CA GLU A 251 -8.52 6.69 -18.29
C GLU A 251 -7.14 6.43 -17.68
N ALA A 252 -6.10 6.25 -18.52
CA ALA A 252 -4.73 6.07 -18.04
C ALA A 252 -4.24 7.28 -17.22
N SER A 253 -4.54 8.48 -17.71
CA SER A 253 -4.25 9.74 -17.02
C SER A 253 -4.95 9.86 -15.68
N GLN A 254 -6.18 9.36 -15.57
CA GLN A 254 -6.95 9.33 -14.34
C GLN A 254 -6.34 8.37 -13.30
N ILE A 255 -5.93 7.17 -13.70
CA ILE A 255 -5.27 6.20 -12.81
C ILE A 255 -3.94 6.77 -12.28
N LEU A 256 -3.15 7.41 -13.15
CA LEU A 256 -1.94 8.09 -12.72
C LEU A 256 -2.23 9.19 -11.71
N ARG A 257 -3.23 10.05 -11.96
CA ARG A 257 -3.63 11.12 -11.04
C ARG A 257 -4.08 10.57 -9.69
N TRP A 258 -4.89 9.52 -9.67
CA TRP A 258 -5.28 8.88 -8.41
C TRP A 258 -4.08 8.32 -7.64
N TYR A 259 -3.10 7.76 -8.35
CA TYR A 259 -1.89 7.27 -7.72
C TYR A 259 -1.01 8.40 -7.16
N THR A 260 -0.95 9.57 -7.81
CA THR A 260 -0.22 10.74 -7.26
C THR A 260 -0.85 11.25 -5.96
N TYR A 261 -2.16 11.07 -5.77
CA TYR A 261 -2.83 11.44 -4.50
C TYR A 261 -2.41 10.56 -3.31
N ARG A 262 -1.67 9.47 -3.54
CA ARG A 262 -1.15 8.63 -2.45
C ARG A 262 -0.32 9.44 -1.44
N TRP A 263 0.43 10.46 -1.85
CA TRP A 263 1.23 11.26 -0.92
C TRP A 263 0.41 12.03 0.13
N ARG A 264 -0.89 12.25 -0.09
CA ARG A 264 -1.77 12.95 0.88
C ARG A 264 -1.82 12.25 2.24
N ILE A 265 -1.73 10.92 2.27
CA ILE A 265 -1.69 10.19 3.54
C ILE A 265 -0.37 10.39 4.30
N GLU A 266 0.74 10.64 3.60
CA GLU A 266 2.01 10.99 4.23
C GLU A 266 1.95 12.38 4.87
N GLU A 267 1.26 13.32 4.21
CA GLU A 267 0.96 14.64 4.80
C GLU A 267 0.10 14.50 6.05
N TYR A 268 -0.94 13.67 6.02
CA TYR A 268 -1.73 13.32 7.22
C TYR A 268 -0.85 12.75 8.33
N HIS A 269 0.00 11.75 8.04
CA HIS A 269 0.91 11.19 9.02
C HIS A 269 1.89 12.23 9.58
N LYS A 270 2.37 13.17 8.75
CA LYS A 270 3.24 14.27 9.19
C LYS A 270 2.49 15.23 10.12
N ILE A 271 1.24 15.57 9.81
CA ILE A 271 0.38 16.40 10.67
C ILE A 271 0.14 15.69 12.00
N LEU A 272 -0.21 14.40 11.98
CA LEU A 272 -0.42 13.62 13.19
C LEU A 272 0.82 13.60 14.11
N LYS A 273 2.00 13.39 13.53
CA LYS A 273 3.26 13.31 14.31
C LYS A 273 3.78 14.67 14.75
N SER A 274 3.89 15.63 13.83
CA SER A 274 4.55 16.91 14.08
C SER A 274 3.58 18.00 14.53
N GLY A 275 2.38 18.04 13.94
CA GLY A 275 1.34 19.01 14.28
C GLY A 275 0.63 18.63 15.58
N CYS A 276 0.02 17.44 15.62
CA CYS A 276 -0.69 16.93 16.80
C CYS A 276 0.25 16.36 17.86
N LYS A 277 1.56 16.25 17.57
CA LYS A 277 2.57 15.78 18.52
C LYS A 277 2.25 14.39 19.10
N ALA A 278 1.67 13.49 18.30
CA ALA A 278 1.26 12.16 18.77
C ALA A 278 2.41 11.38 19.45
N GLU A 279 3.65 11.56 19.00
CA GLU A 279 4.84 10.89 19.57
C GLU A 279 5.25 11.44 20.96
N ASN A 280 4.66 12.56 21.40
CA ASN A 280 4.89 13.12 22.74
C ASN A 280 3.86 12.66 23.78
N TYR A 281 2.82 11.93 23.35
CA TYR A 281 1.80 11.43 24.26
C TYR A 281 2.41 10.41 25.23
N ARG A 282 2.08 10.54 26.52
CA ARG A 282 2.65 9.73 27.61
C ARG A 282 1.71 8.62 28.09
N LEU A 283 0.68 8.31 27.32
CA LEU A 283 -0.29 7.26 27.66
C LEU A 283 0.32 5.86 27.48
N ALA A 284 -0.27 4.85 28.10
CA ALA A 284 0.14 3.45 27.90
C ALA A 284 -0.40 2.91 26.57
N GLY A 285 0.20 1.84 26.05
CA GLY A 285 -0.11 1.30 24.71
C GLY A 285 -1.60 1.05 24.48
N GLU A 286 -2.32 0.47 25.45
CA GLU A 286 -3.77 0.24 25.34
C GLU A 286 -4.56 1.54 25.28
N SER A 287 -4.20 2.54 26.10
CA SER A 287 -4.85 3.86 26.11
C SER A 287 -4.59 4.66 24.83
N MET A 288 -3.47 4.39 24.14
CA MET A 288 -3.16 4.99 22.85
C MET A 288 -4.04 4.46 21.73
N SER A 289 -4.55 3.22 21.84
CA SER A 289 -5.53 2.72 20.88
C SER A 289 -6.82 3.53 20.94
N THR A 290 -7.37 3.79 22.13
CA THR A 290 -8.58 4.60 22.30
C THR A 290 -8.45 6.04 21.79
N MET A 291 -7.25 6.62 21.81
CA MET A 291 -7.02 8.00 21.39
C MET A 291 -6.75 8.13 19.87
N LEU A 292 -6.12 7.13 19.25
CA LEU A 292 -5.64 7.17 17.87
C LEU A 292 -6.31 6.14 16.94
N GLY A 293 -7.36 5.44 17.42
CA GLY A 293 -8.02 4.36 16.69
C GLY A 293 -9.40 4.02 17.24
#